data_AF-A0A9N9LYQ1-F1
#
_entry.id   AF-A0A9N9LYQ1-F1
#
_cell.length_a   1.000
_cell.length_b   1.000
_cell.length_c   1.000
_cell.angle_alpha   90.00
_cell.angle_beta   90.00
_cell.angle_gamma   90.00
#
_symmetry.space_group_name_H-M   'P 1'
#
loop_
_entity.id
_entity.type
_entity.pdbx_description
1 polymer ?
#
loop_
_entity_poly.entity_id
_entity_poly.type
_entity_poly.pdbx_seq_one_letter_code
_entity_poly.pdbx_strand_id
1 'polypeptide(L)'
;MRSELLLDFATCEVVNFDENAAAIAEMVSKFYGRNKKEALLPDYEYVINKDVVYVGRFYHFTLKDSLVSEGENDKEVLTITTPGRLNTLKWVGKCGSDVLGEDEVEIVICAAGLTFRPSLGWEGSGIIKRVGSKVTHLKAGDRGAAFGENLLQTSNTMKAAALVEIPDSMSFNQASSSFSPYLTAMYSTINSVLISYTARAVAWDSQQLRSRACSSLRSMLLWALRRKSSTWFRSMGYLEAASSTHDIPPSRTDLCQKRKILWVMENWIWMFSLGIAAIARLMESLAKLLGEGKLPSLQPLKVFDMTTVEEAFRYMQPGQNIGRICISPRESPDSHIDLTTMVTPRTLQLDGNASYVLVGGLGVLGRAIATWMVENGARNLIYISRNDALGSDDKLFEAELNSSGCNVTFLRGSVSIREDVDRAIAASILPLKGILQMSAVFKDENLSKMTID
;
A
#
# COMPACT_ATOMS: atom_id res chain seq x y z
N MET A 1 18.16 -9.66 38.24
CA MET A 1 19.09 -10.66 38.81
C MET A 1 20.26 -9.86 39.40
N ARG A 2 20.59 -10.00 40.69
CA ARG A 2 21.72 -9.22 41.27
C ARG A 2 23.03 -9.88 40.86
N SER A 3 23.93 -9.15 40.21
CA SER A 3 25.23 -9.64 39.74
C SER A 3 26.15 -10.15 40.87
N GLU A 4 25.98 -9.61 42.08
CA GLU A 4 26.74 -9.94 43.29
C GLU A 4 26.47 -11.35 43.84
N LEU A 5 25.42 -12.04 43.38
CA LEU A 5 25.01 -13.38 43.83
C LEU A 5 25.32 -14.47 42.79
N LEU A 6 25.91 -14.12 41.65
CA LEU A 6 26.26 -15.07 40.61
C LEU A 6 27.59 -15.76 40.94
N LEU A 7 27.72 -17.02 40.55
CA LEU A 7 29.03 -17.68 40.52
C LEU A 7 29.97 -16.85 39.66
N ASP A 8 31.21 -16.68 40.12
CA ASP A 8 32.22 -15.86 39.47
C ASP A 8 32.92 -16.65 38.36
N PHE A 9 32.18 -16.99 37.29
CA PHE A 9 32.65 -17.79 36.16
C PHE A 9 32.48 -17.04 34.83
N ALA A 10 33.32 -17.38 33.84
CA ALA A 10 33.19 -16.96 32.44
C ALA A 10 33.08 -18.17 31.54
N THR A 11 32.49 -17.98 30.37
CA THR A 11 32.43 -18.98 29.30
C THR A 11 33.41 -18.60 28.18
N CYS A 12 34.01 -19.61 27.57
CA CYS A 12 34.90 -19.42 26.42
C CYS A 12 34.68 -20.54 25.40
N GLU A 13 34.31 -20.15 24.18
CA GLU A 13 34.22 -21.06 23.05
C GLU A 13 35.55 -21.06 22.30
N VAL A 14 36.12 -22.25 22.07
CA VAL A 14 37.41 -22.41 21.38
C VAL A 14 37.23 -23.39 20.23
N VAL A 15 37.59 -22.97 19.01
CA VAL A 15 37.45 -23.81 17.81
C VAL A 15 38.37 -25.03 17.86
N ASN A 16 39.60 -24.86 18.35
CA ASN A 16 40.56 -25.95 18.56
C ASN A 16 41.38 -25.68 19.83
N PHE A 17 41.29 -26.55 20.83
CA PHE A 17 41.94 -26.32 22.11
C PHE A 17 43.47 -26.30 22.01
N ASP A 18 44.05 -27.26 21.27
CA ASP A 18 45.51 -27.48 21.24
C ASP A 18 46.25 -26.38 20.47
N GLU A 19 45.62 -25.82 19.44
CA GLU A 19 46.22 -24.79 18.58
C GLU A 19 46.16 -23.38 19.18
N ASN A 20 45.36 -23.15 20.24
CA ASN A 20 45.08 -21.81 20.76
C ASN A 20 45.58 -21.57 22.20
N ALA A 21 46.58 -22.35 22.65
CA ALA A 21 47.06 -22.33 24.03
C ALA A 21 47.52 -20.93 24.51
N ALA A 22 48.12 -20.13 23.63
CA ALA A 22 48.57 -18.77 23.96
C ALA A 22 47.40 -17.82 24.23
N ALA A 23 46.40 -17.81 23.34
CA ALA A 23 45.18 -17.01 23.49
C ALA A 23 44.34 -17.43 24.70
N ILE A 24 44.31 -18.74 25.01
CA ILE A 24 43.66 -19.26 26.23
C ILE A 24 44.36 -18.71 27.48
N ALA A 25 45.69 -18.76 27.53
CA ALA A 25 46.47 -18.24 28.67
C ALA A 25 46.29 -16.72 28.84
N GLU A 26 46.22 -15.97 27.75
CA GLU A 26 45.94 -14.53 27.76
C GLU A 26 44.53 -14.26 28.31
N MET A 27 43.51 -14.98 27.84
CA MET A 27 42.14 -14.82 28.31
C MET A 27 42.02 -15.13 29.81
N VAL A 28 42.62 -16.23 30.27
CA VAL A 28 42.62 -16.60 31.70
C VAL A 28 43.29 -15.50 32.53
N SER A 29 44.41 -14.96 32.07
CA SER A 29 45.09 -13.83 32.72
C SER A 29 44.20 -12.58 32.77
N LYS A 30 43.50 -12.26 31.66
CA LYS A 30 42.54 -11.14 31.58
C LYS A 30 41.37 -11.35 32.53
N PHE A 31 40.83 -12.56 32.62
CA PHE A 31 39.76 -12.92 33.54
C PHE A 31 40.20 -12.69 34.98
N TYR A 32 41.31 -13.30 35.43
CA TYR A 32 41.77 -13.15 36.82
C TYR A 32 42.27 -11.74 37.15
N GLY A 33 42.74 -10.98 36.15
CA GLY A 33 43.18 -9.59 36.30
C GLY A 33 42.03 -8.57 36.37
N ARG A 34 40.77 -8.98 36.25
CA ARG A 34 39.62 -8.06 36.22
C ARG A 34 39.45 -7.29 37.53
N ASN A 35 39.31 -5.96 37.43
CA ASN A 35 39.03 -5.12 38.59
C ASN A 35 37.53 -5.17 38.94
N LYS A 36 37.18 -5.93 39.97
CA LYS A 36 35.78 -6.07 40.44
C LYS A 36 35.14 -4.75 40.92
N LYS A 37 35.92 -3.68 41.13
CA LYS A 37 35.41 -2.36 41.53
C LYS A 37 34.90 -1.50 40.37
N GLU A 38 35.30 -1.80 39.13
CA GLU A 38 34.72 -1.20 37.92
C GLU A 38 33.42 -1.94 37.57
N ALA A 39 32.42 -1.73 38.42
CA ALA A 39 31.22 -2.54 38.55
C ALA A 39 30.28 -2.57 37.32
N LEU A 40 30.64 -1.92 36.21
CA LEU A 40 29.69 -1.74 35.11
C LEU A 40 29.84 -2.71 33.93
N LEU A 41 31.02 -3.25 33.59
CA LEU A 41 31.15 -4.10 32.38
C LEU A 41 32.35 -5.09 32.38
N PRO A 42 32.49 -6.05 33.31
CA PRO A 42 33.47 -7.13 33.14
C PRO A 42 33.02 -8.08 32.01
N ASP A 43 33.97 -8.54 31.19
CA ASP A 43 33.73 -9.54 30.15
C ASP A 43 33.63 -10.95 30.75
N TYR A 44 32.50 -11.63 30.52
CA TYR A 44 32.24 -12.99 31.00
C TYR A 44 32.06 -14.02 29.86
N GLU A 45 32.10 -13.58 28.61
CA GLU A 45 31.93 -14.44 27.43
C GLU A 45 33.02 -14.13 26.42
N TYR A 46 33.75 -15.16 25.99
CA TYR A 46 34.88 -15.06 25.06
C TYR A 46 34.75 -16.08 23.94
N VAL A 47 35.27 -15.76 22.76
CA VAL A 47 35.42 -16.73 21.65
C VAL A 47 36.85 -16.65 21.16
N ILE A 48 37.52 -17.80 21.02
CA ILE A 48 38.88 -17.87 20.50
C ILE A 48 38.85 -18.56 19.14
N ASN A 49 39.32 -17.83 18.12
CA ASN A 49 39.41 -18.33 16.76
C ASN A 49 40.71 -17.83 16.13
N LYS A 50 41.59 -18.75 15.71
CA LYS A 50 42.91 -18.46 15.12
C LYS A 50 43.76 -17.54 15.99
N ASP A 51 43.93 -17.90 17.27
CA ASP A 51 44.67 -17.16 18.30
C ASP A 51 44.17 -15.74 18.61
N VAL A 52 42.98 -15.36 18.14
CA VAL A 52 42.37 -14.07 18.44
C VAL A 52 41.24 -14.25 19.44
N VAL A 53 41.28 -13.48 20.52
CA VAL A 53 40.21 -13.41 21.53
C VAL A 53 39.16 -12.40 21.10
N TYR A 54 37.96 -12.88 20.81
CA TYR A 54 36.77 -12.09 20.53
C TYR A 54 35.88 -11.98 21.76
N VAL A 55 35.14 -10.88 21.85
CA VAL A 55 34.16 -10.63 22.91
C VAL A 55 32.85 -10.23 22.27
N GLY A 56 31.77 -10.92 22.64
CA GLY A 56 30.42 -10.61 22.18
C GLY A 56 29.97 -9.22 22.65
N ARG A 57 29.42 -8.43 21.73
CA ARG A 57 28.82 -7.12 22.03
C ARG A 57 27.50 -7.00 21.30
N PHE A 58 26.47 -6.60 22.05
CA PHE A 58 25.19 -6.23 21.46
C PHE A 58 25.29 -4.82 20.89
N TYR A 59 25.11 -4.72 19.58
CA TYR A 59 24.96 -3.44 18.89
C TYR A 59 23.49 -3.24 18.54
N HIS A 60 22.97 -2.06 18.87
CA HIS A 60 21.64 -1.66 18.44
C HIS A 60 21.71 -1.29 16.96
N PHE A 61 20.85 -1.88 16.15
CA PHE A 61 20.69 -1.51 14.76
C PHE A 61 19.21 -1.56 14.39
N THR A 62 18.83 -0.78 13.37
CA THR A 62 17.45 -0.76 12.87
C THR A 62 17.40 -1.56 11.57
N LEU A 63 16.68 -2.68 11.59
CA LEU A 63 16.55 -3.59 10.44
C LEU A 63 15.99 -2.92 9.17
N LYS A 64 15.25 -1.80 9.32
CA LYS A 64 14.66 -1.06 8.18
C LYS A 64 15.71 -0.56 7.19
N ASP A 65 16.90 -0.21 7.67
CA ASP A 65 17.97 0.34 6.82
C ASP A 65 18.71 -0.78 6.06
N SER A 66 18.68 -2.01 6.57
CA SER A 66 19.35 -3.19 5.98
C SER A 66 18.42 -4.05 5.10
N LEU A 67 17.09 -3.88 5.21
CA LEU A 67 16.10 -4.54 4.34
C LEU A 67 15.82 -3.77 3.03
N VAL A 68 16.54 -2.67 2.81
CA VAL A 68 16.59 -1.95 1.55
C VAL A 68 17.37 -2.80 0.56
N SER A 69 16.66 -3.48 -0.34
CA SER A 69 17.31 -4.16 -1.47
C SER A 69 17.69 -3.15 -2.54
N GLU A 70 18.92 -3.23 -3.06
CA GLU A 70 19.40 -2.58 -4.28
C GLU A 70 18.73 -3.15 -5.56
N GLY A 71 17.41 -3.35 -5.56
CA GLY A 71 16.69 -3.67 -6.78
C GLY A 71 16.46 -2.38 -7.58
N GLU A 72 16.66 -2.43 -8.90
CA GLU A 72 16.14 -1.39 -9.79
C GLU A 72 14.63 -1.25 -9.52
N ASN A 73 14.21 -0.06 -9.09
CA ASN A 73 12.81 0.23 -8.91
C ASN A 73 12.21 0.51 -10.28
N ASP A 74 11.28 -0.33 -10.75
CA ASP A 74 10.62 -0.12 -12.05
C ASP A 74 9.55 0.97 -12.01
N LYS A 75 9.07 1.30 -10.79
CA LYS A 75 8.06 2.34 -10.57
C LYS A 75 8.11 2.93 -9.17
N GLU A 76 7.60 4.14 -9.05
CA GLU A 76 7.50 4.91 -7.82
C GLU A 76 6.03 5.18 -7.51
N VAL A 77 5.63 4.90 -6.26
CA VAL A 77 4.25 5.04 -5.78
C VAL A 77 4.23 6.02 -4.61
N LEU A 78 3.31 7.00 -4.65
CA LEU A 78 3.12 7.90 -3.52
C LEU A 78 2.50 7.14 -2.36
N THR A 79 3.13 7.18 -1.20
CA THR A 79 2.64 6.54 0.02
C THR A 79 2.63 7.55 1.16
N ILE A 80 1.58 7.49 1.99
CA ILE A 80 1.55 8.20 3.27
C ILE A 80 1.86 7.22 4.39
N THR A 81 2.97 7.43 5.10
CA THR A 81 3.39 6.50 6.17
C THR A 81 2.50 6.63 7.41
N THR A 82 2.04 7.85 7.72
CA THR A 82 1.14 8.11 8.84
C THR A 82 -0.05 8.91 8.34
N PRO A 83 -1.21 8.26 8.12
CA PRO A 83 -2.42 8.94 7.69
C PRO A 83 -2.74 10.16 8.56
N GLY A 84 -3.11 11.27 7.92
CA GLY A 84 -3.37 12.55 8.60
C GLY A 84 -2.15 13.44 8.82
N ARG A 85 -0.91 12.97 8.53
CA ARG A 85 0.31 13.78 8.58
C ARG A 85 0.93 13.92 7.18
N LEU A 86 0.68 15.06 6.53
CA LEU A 86 1.12 15.30 5.13
C LEU A 86 2.65 15.25 4.96
N ASN A 87 3.43 15.61 5.98
CA ASN A 87 4.89 15.51 5.97
C ASN A 87 5.42 14.05 5.93
N THR A 88 4.53 13.07 6.02
CA THR A 88 4.86 11.64 5.86
C THR A 88 4.51 11.10 4.47
N LEU A 89 4.07 11.98 3.55
CA LEU A 89 3.95 11.67 2.11
C LEU A 89 5.33 11.51 1.51
N LYS A 90 5.57 10.35 0.88
CA LYS A 90 6.85 10.02 0.27
C LYS A 90 6.66 9.17 -0.98
N TRP A 91 7.56 9.36 -1.94
CA TRP A 91 7.69 8.45 -3.08
C TRP A 91 8.43 7.20 -2.63
N VAL A 92 7.85 6.06 -2.97
CA VAL A 92 8.35 4.74 -2.60
C VAL A 92 8.59 3.93 -3.86
N GLY A 93 9.81 3.44 -4.03
CA GLY A 93 10.18 2.54 -5.11
C GLY A 93 9.54 1.17 -4.91
N LYS A 94 8.96 0.61 -5.98
CA LYS A 94 8.39 -0.72 -6.02
C LYS A 94 8.83 -1.43 -7.30
N CYS A 95 9.10 -2.74 -7.19
CA CYS A 95 9.26 -3.59 -8.37
C CYS A 95 7.91 -3.71 -9.10
N GLY A 96 7.95 -3.64 -10.43
CA GLY A 96 6.83 -4.05 -11.27
C GLY A 96 6.61 -5.56 -11.19
N SER A 97 5.45 -6.02 -11.63
CA SER A 97 5.29 -7.43 -12.01
C SER A 97 5.71 -7.56 -13.47
N ASP A 98 6.61 -8.49 -13.78
CA ASP A 98 6.96 -8.80 -15.17
C ASP A 98 5.79 -9.43 -15.92
N VAL A 99 4.88 -10.10 -15.20
CA VAL A 99 3.71 -10.77 -15.75
C VAL A 99 2.54 -9.80 -15.81
N LEU A 100 1.94 -9.65 -16.99
CA LEU A 100 0.72 -8.86 -17.23
C LEU A 100 -0.44 -9.82 -17.48
N GLY A 101 -1.57 -9.61 -16.80
CA GLY A 101 -2.77 -10.40 -17.02
C GLY A 101 -3.33 -10.27 -18.45
N GLU A 102 -4.08 -11.28 -18.91
CA GLU A 102 -4.59 -11.31 -20.28
C GLU A 102 -5.54 -10.13 -20.60
N ASP A 103 -6.26 -9.61 -19.61
CA ASP A 103 -7.20 -8.48 -19.71
C ASP A 103 -6.67 -7.19 -19.05
N GLU A 104 -5.38 -7.14 -18.77
CA GLU A 104 -4.71 -6.01 -18.12
C GLU A 104 -3.89 -5.16 -19.09
N VAL A 105 -3.66 -3.92 -18.69
CA VAL A 105 -2.85 -2.93 -19.42
C VAL A 105 -1.93 -2.26 -18.43
N GLU A 106 -0.68 -2.05 -18.83
CA GLU A 106 0.29 -1.22 -18.12
C GLU A 106 0.32 0.18 -18.77
N ILE A 107 0.03 1.21 -17.98
CA ILE A 107 0.09 2.62 -18.39
C ILE A 107 1.20 3.33 -17.63
N VAL A 108 2.04 4.06 -18.36
CA VAL A 108 2.97 5.05 -17.81
C VAL A 108 2.20 6.33 -17.55
N ILE A 109 2.11 6.73 -16.28
CA ILE A 109 1.33 7.90 -15.89
C ILE A 109 2.14 9.17 -16.18
N CYS A 110 1.55 10.07 -16.98
CA CYS A 110 2.10 11.39 -17.28
C CYS A 110 1.46 12.49 -16.43
N ALA A 111 0.19 12.32 -16.05
CA ALA A 111 -0.56 13.25 -15.22
C ALA A 111 -1.59 12.51 -14.34
N ALA A 112 -1.80 12.96 -13.11
CA ALA A 112 -2.75 12.39 -12.17
C ALA A 112 -3.61 13.48 -11.51
N GLY A 113 -4.92 13.28 -11.47
CA GLY A 113 -5.84 14.23 -10.86
C GLY A 113 -5.89 14.08 -9.35
N LEU A 114 -5.71 15.19 -8.63
CA LEU A 114 -5.86 15.22 -7.19
C LEU A 114 -7.33 15.48 -6.81
N THR A 115 -7.84 14.70 -5.85
CA THR A 115 -9.21 14.83 -5.35
C THR A 115 -9.21 14.83 -3.82
N PHE A 116 -10.27 15.38 -3.20
CA PHE A 116 -10.47 15.41 -1.75
C PHE A 116 -10.75 14.02 -1.12
N ARG A 117 -10.30 12.94 -1.75
CA ARG A 117 -10.55 11.57 -1.32
C ARG A 117 -9.41 11.04 -0.46
N PRO A 118 -9.70 10.05 0.41
CA PRO A 118 -8.67 9.45 1.26
C PRO A 118 -7.62 8.65 0.48
N SER A 119 -7.97 8.09 -0.70
CA SER A 119 -7.02 7.35 -1.55
C SER A 119 -6.25 8.27 -2.51
N LEU A 120 -4.99 7.89 -2.75
CA LEU A 120 -3.98 8.68 -3.45
C LEU A 120 -4.13 8.56 -4.98
N GLY A 121 -5.03 9.37 -5.55
CA GLY A 121 -5.24 9.49 -7.00
C GLY A 121 -6.31 8.53 -7.53
N TRP A 122 -7.30 9.09 -8.22
CA TRP A 122 -8.47 8.37 -8.76
C TRP A 122 -8.59 8.41 -10.28
N GLU A 123 -7.87 9.34 -10.88
CA GLU A 123 -7.85 9.55 -12.31
C GLU A 123 -6.43 9.89 -12.72
N GLY A 124 -6.05 9.42 -13.88
CA GLY A 124 -4.73 9.61 -14.44
C GLY A 124 -4.78 9.55 -15.95
N SER A 125 -3.71 9.99 -16.58
CA SER A 125 -3.55 9.91 -18.02
C SER A 125 -2.08 9.74 -18.36
N GLY A 126 -1.82 9.17 -19.52
CA GLY A 126 -0.47 8.87 -19.95
C GLY A 126 -0.43 7.94 -21.16
N ILE A 127 0.64 7.15 -21.26
CA ILE A 127 0.89 6.32 -22.45
C ILE A 127 0.84 4.84 -22.08
N ILE A 128 0.13 4.07 -22.90
CA ILE A 128 0.04 2.63 -22.75
C ILE A 128 1.38 2.00 -23.12
N LYS A 129 1.99 1.26 -22.19
CA LYS A 129 3.29 0.62 -22.38
C LYS A 129 3.14 -0.84 -22.82
N ARG A 130 2.24 -1.59 -22.17
CA ARG A 130 1.99 -3.01 -22.47
C ARG A 130 0.51 -3.33 -22.38
N VAL A 131 0.09 -4.30 -23.17
CA VAL A 131 -1.32 -4.71 -23.30
C VAL A 131 -1.40 -6.23 -23.23
N GLY A 132 -2.35 -6.75 -22.45
CA GLY A 132 -2.63 -8.17 -22.31
C GLY A 132 -3.21 -8.79 -23.59
N SER A 133 -3.05 -10.11 -23.74
CA SER A 133 -3.39 -10.84 -24.98
C SER A 133 -4.87 -10.80 -25.39
N LYS A 134 -5.80 -10.54 -24.46
CA LYS A 134 -7.24 -10.45 -24.71
C LYS A 134 -7.75 -9.02 -24.94
N VAL A 135 -6.89 -8.02 -24.83
CA VAL A 135 -7.28 -6.61 -25.00
C VAL A 135 -7.16 -6.23 -26.48
N THR A 136 -8.26 -5.79 -27.08
CA THR A 136 -8.34 -5.51 -28.52
C THR A 136 -8.55 -4.03 -28.86
N HIS A 137 -9.01 -3.22 -27.90
CA HIS A 137 -9.40 -1.83 -28.11
C HIS A 137 -8.31 -0.81 -27.75
N LEU A 138 -7.14 -1.28 -27.29
CA LEU A 138 -5.99 -0.46 -26.90
C LEU A 138 -4.72 -1.14 -27.41
N LYS A 139 -3.70 -0.36 -27.77
CA LYS A 139 -2.37 -0.85 -28.15
C LYS A 139 -1.27 -0.07 -27.42
N ALA A 140 -0.08 -0.68 -27.37
CA ALA A 140 1.11 0.01 -26.87
C ALA A 140 1.39 1.27 -27.71
N GLY A 141 1.74 2.37 -27.03
CA GLY A 141 1.92 3.70 -27.60
C GLY A 141 0.68 4.58 -27.59
N ASP A 142 -0.52 4.03 -27.36
CA ASP A 142 -1.74 4.83 -27.31
C ASP A 142 -1.73 5.79 -26.11
N ARG A 143 -2.35 6.95 -26.32
CA ARG A 143 -2.61 7.92 -25.27
C ARG A 143 -3.88 7.51 -24.54
N GLY A 144 -3.78 7.32 -23.23
CA GLY A 144 -4.87 6.81 -22.41
C GLY A 144 -5.27 7.74 -21.27
N ALA A 145 -6.54 7.70 -20.90
CA ALA A 145 -7.03 8.16 -19.61
C ALA A 145 -7.52 6.98 -18.78
N ALA A 146 -7.01 6.90 -17.56
CA ALA A 146 -7.29 5.88 -16.57
C ALA A 146 -8.21 6.42 -15.47
N PHE A 147 -9.14 5.58 -15.02
CA PHE A 147 -10.01 5.85 -13.89
C PHE A 147 -10.00 4.67 -12.93
N GLY A 148 -9.53 4.89 -11.71
CA GLY A 148 -9.29 3.83 -10.75
C GLY A 148 -8.44 4.32 -9.58
N GLU A 149 -8.28 3.49 -8.56
CA GLU A 149 -7.55 3.87 -7.36
C GLU A 149 -6.03 3.87 -7.55
N ASN A 150 -5.34 4.63 -6.71
CA ASN A 150 -3.88 4.67 -6.56
C ASN A 150 -3.12 5.21 -7.77
N LEU A 151 -3.69 6.13 -8.55
CA LEU A 151 -3.05 6.64 -9.77
C LEU A 151 -1.94 7.71 -9.54
N LEU A 152 -1.64 8.08 -8.28
CA LEU A 152 -0.44 8.86 -7.94
C LEU A 152 0.81 7.97 -7.87
N GLN A 153 1.24 7.48 -9.03
CA GLN A 153 2.44 6.66 -9.26
C GLN A 153 2.99 6.89 -10.67
N THR A 154 4.22 6.44 -10.97
CA THR A 154 4.84 6.64 -12.30
C THR A 154 4.38 5.65 -13.37
N SER A 155 3.95 4.45 -12.99
CA SER A 155 3.27 3.48 -13.86
C SER A 155 2.26 2.65 -13.08
N ASN A 156 1.17 2.23 -13.73
CA ASN A 156 0.13 1.42 -13.11
C ASN A 156 -0.29 0.27 -14.03
N THR A 157 -0.56 -0.89 -13.44
CA THR A 157 -1.19 -2.03 -14.12
C THR A 157 -2.64 -2.13 -13.67
N MET A 158 -3.57 -2.14 -14.62
CA MET A 158 -5.00 -2.15 -14.36
C MET A 158 -5.78 -2.88 -15.45
N LYS A 159 -7.07 -3.16 -15.19
CA LYS A 159 -7.97 -3.76 -16.17
C LYS A 159 -8.18 -2.82 -17.36
N ALA A 160 -8.11 -3.36 -18.56
CA ALA A 160 -8.26 -2.60 -19.81
C ALA A 160 -9.60 -1.83 -19.91
N ALA A 161 -10.64 -2.32 -19.23
CA ALA A 161 -11.96 -1.67 -19.17
C ALA A 161 -11.98 -0.36 -18.37
N ALA A 162 -10.98 -0.10 -17.53
CA ALA A 162 -10.87 1.11 -16.72
C ALA A 162 -10.04 2.21 -17.40
N LEU A 163 -9.72 2.02 -18.69
CA LEU A 163 -8.87 2.89 -19.47
C LEU A 163 -9.51 3.13 -20.85
N VAL A 164 -9.44 4.37 -21.32
CA VAL A 164 -9.94 4.75 -22.65
C VAL A 164 -8.89 5.55 -23.40
N GLU A 165 -8.86 5.40 -24.72
CA GLU A 165 -8.03 6.23 -25.59
C GLU A 165 -8.47 7.69 -25.50
N ILE A 166 -7.50 8.61 -25.44
CA ILE A 166 -7.74 10.05 -25.52
C ILE A 166 -7.21 10.62 -26.83
N PRO A 167 -7.90 11.62 -27.41
CA PRO A 167 -7.50 12.20 -28.69
C PRO A 167 -6.24 13.06 -28.56
N ASP A 168 -5.54 13.24 -29.68
CA ASP A 168 -4.29 13.99 -29.69
C ASP A 168 -4.43 15.46 -29.26
N SER A 169 -5.60 16.03 -29.49
CA SER A 169 -5.96 17.41 -29.14
C SER A 169 -6.07 17.67 -27.64
N MET A 170 -6.20 16.62 -26.82
CA MET A 170 -6.35 16.75 -25.36
C MET A 170 -5.00 16.55 -24.67
N SER A 171 -4.59 17.46 -23.79
CA SER A 171 -3.37 17.26 -23.02
C SER A 171 -3.55 16.24 -21.89
N PHE A 172 -2.47 15.59 -21.46
CA PHE A 172 -2.54 14.66 -20.32
C PHE A 172 -3.09 15.34 -19.05
N ASN A 173 -2.66 16.58 -18.77
CA ASN A 173 -3.16 17.36 -17.63
C ASN A 173 -4.67 17.63 -17.70
N GLN A 174 -5.21 17.87 -18.89
CA GLN A 174 -6.66 18.02 -19.07
C GLN A 174 -7.39 16.69 -18.87
N ALA A 175 -6.87 15.61 -19.48
CA ALA A 175 -7.44 14.28 -19.38
C ALA A 175 -7.51 13.82 -17.92
N SER A 176 -6.41 13.94 -17.18
CA SER A 176 -6.30 13.50 -15.78
C SER A 176 -7.22 14.25 -14.82
N SER A 177 -7.86 15.35 -15.24
CA SER A 177 -8.73 16.17 -14.40
C SER A 177 -10.18 16.24 -14.88
N SER A 178 -10.52 15.52 -15.96
CA SER A 178 -11.82 15.62 -16.62
C SER A 178 -12.78 14.47 -16.27
N PHE A 179 -12.29 13.24 -16.07
CA PHE A 179 -13.17 12.07 -16.01
C PHE A 179 -14.04 12.03 -14.75
N SER A 180 -13.44 12.15 -13.57
CA SER A 180 -14.14 12.05 -12.28
C SER A 180 -15.34 13.00 -12.16
N PRO A 181 -15.21 14.32 -12.42
CA PRO A 181 -16.35 15.21 -12.35
C PRO A 181 -17.41 14.81 -13.38
N TYR A 182 -17.07 14.64 -14.66
CA TYR A 182 -18.03 14.32 -15.72
C TYR A 182 -18.80 13.04 -15.49
N LEU A 183 -18.12 11.97 -15.08
CA LEU A 183 -18.77 10.71 -14.70
C LEU A 183 -19.74 10.92 -13.55
N THR A 184 -19.34 11.69 -12.52
CA THR A 184 -20.19 11.95 -11.36
C THR A 184 -21.47 12.70 -11.75
N ALA A 185 -21.42 13.74 -12.60
CA ALA A 185 -22.66 14.38 -13.03
C ALA A 185 -23.44 13.57 -14.05
N MET A 186 -22.81 12.87 -14.98
CA MET A 186 -23.54 11.99 -15.91
C MET A 186 -24.34 10.96 -15.11
N TYR A 187 -23.70 10.29 -14.17
CA TYR A 187 -24.37 9.36 -13.26
C TYR A 187 -25.51 10.03 -12.50
N SER A 188 -25.26 11.21 -11.92
CA SER A 188 -26.27 11.96 -11.18
C SER A 188 -27.45 12.40 -12.05
N THR A 189 -27.23 12.64 -13.35
CA THR A 189 -28.24 13.13 -14.29
C THR A 189 -29.05 11.99 -14.91
N ILE A 190 -28.48 10.79 -15.00
CA ILE A 190 -29.17 9.59 -15.47
C ILE A 190 -30.07 9.04 -14.36
N ASN A 191 -29.62 9.10 -13.11
CA ASN A 191 -30.41 8.62 -11.98
C ASN A 191 -31.38 9.72 -11.50
N SER A 192 -32.61 9.71 -12.04
CA SER A 192 -33.65 10.75 -11.83
C SER A 192 -34.06 10.98 -10.37
N VAL A 193 -33.87 9.97 -9.51
CA VAL A 193 -34.06 10.09 -8.05
C VAL A 193 -33.06 11.09 -7.48
N LEU A 194 -31.78 11.04 -7.88
CA LEU A 194 -30.76 12.01 -7.45
C LEU A 194 -31.11 13.43 -7.89
N ILE A 195 -31.56 13.62 -9.14
CA ILE A 195 -31.89 14.95 -9.68
C ILE A 195 -32.97 15.62 -8.84
N SER A 196 -33.99 14.88 -8.40
CA SER A 196 -35.07 15.43 -7.59
C SER A 196 -34.61 15.94 -6.22
N TYR A 197 -33.56 15.32 -5.65
CA TYR A 197 -32.92 15.78 -4.41
C TYR A 197 -31.91 16.91 -4.65
N THR A 198 -31.10 16.84 -5.71
CA THR A 198 -30.13 17.91 -6.06
C THR A 198 -30.83 19.17 -6.56
N ALA A 199 -31.92 19.06 -7.34
CA ALA A 199 -32.67 20.21 -7.84
C ALA A 199 -33.41 20.95 -6.71
N ARG A 200 -33.93 20.24 -5.70
CA ARG A 200 -34.44 20.88 -4.46
C ARG A 200 -33.33 21.58 -3.67
N ALA A 201 -32.10 21.07 -3.73
CA ALA A 201 -30.94 21.74 -3.13
C ALA A 201 -30.44 22.94 -3.95
N VAL A 202 -30.56 22.92 -5.28
CA VAL A 202 -30.16 24.02 -6.19
C VAL A 202 -31.19 25.16 -6.21
N ALA A 203 -32.47 24.86 -5.97
CA ALA A 203 -33.52 25.87 -5.76
C ALA A 203 -33.43 26.57 -4.39
N TRP A 204 -32.50 26.13 -3.52
CA TRP A 204 -32.30 26.68 -2.18
C TRP A 204 -30.96 27.41 -2.10
N ASP A 205 -31.07 28.73 -2.09
CA ASP A 205 -30.03 29.72 -1.78
C ASP A 205 -28.68 29.54 -2.50
N SER A 206 -28.50 30.32 -3.57
CA SER A 206 -27.27 30.48 -4.35
C SER A 206 -26.03 30.82 -3.51
N GLN A 207 -26.18 31.18 -2.23
CA GLN A 207 -25.12 31.58 -1.32
C GLN A 207 -24.51 30.42 -0.53
N GLN A 208 -25.29 29.41 -0.10
CA GLN A 208 -24.75 28.24 0.62
C GLN A 208 -24.00 27.24 -0.29
N LEU A 209 -24.41 27.13 -1.56
CA LEU A 209 -23.69 26.31 -2.55
C LEU A 209 -22.30 26.89 -2.88
N ARG A 210 -22.03 28.16 -2.51
CA ARG A 210 -20.71 28.80 -2.68
C ARG A 210 -19.65 28.23 -1.73
N SER A 211 -20.03 27.68 -0.58
CA SER A 211 -19.08 27.28 0.46
C SER A 211 -18.84 25.78 0.59
N ARG A 212 -19.65 24.90 -0.03
CA ARG A 212 -19.61 23.45 0.26
C ARG A 212 -19.57 22.48 -0.92
N ALA A 213 -19.89 22.91 -2.15
CA ALA A 213 -19.73 22.04 -3.33
C ALA A 213 -18.33 22.19 -3.92
N CYS A 214 -17.65 21.08 -4.23
CA CYS A 214 -16.36 21.12 -4.93
C CYS A 214 -16.52 21.89 -6.24
N SER A 215 -15.69 22.91 -6.46
CA SER A 215 -15.81 23.92 -7.51
C SER A 215 -16.04 23.33 -8.92
N SER A 216 -15.43 22.20 -9.24
CA SER A 216 -15.58 21.48 -10.52
C SER A 216 -16.94 20.81 -10.73
N LEU A 217 -17.48 20.13 -9.70
CA LEU A 217 -18.81 19.50 -9.74
C LEU A 217 -19.92 20.55 -9.94
N ARG A 218 -19.75 21.72 -9.31
CA ARG A 218 -20.64 22.87 -9.48
C ARG A 218 -20.67 23.38 -10.93
N SER A 219 -19.49 23.64 -11.52
CA SER A 219 -19.39 24.16 -12.89
C SER A 219 -20.09 23.27 -13.91
N MET A 220 -19.99 21.96 -13.72
CA MET A 220 -20.56 20.97 -14.63
C MET A 220 -22.05 20.72 -14.41
N LEU A 221 -22.54 20.69 -13.16
CA LEU A 221 -23.99 20.63 -12.91
C LEU A 221 -24.69 21.85 -13.50
N LEU A 222 -24.08 23.05 -13.35
CA LEU A 222 -24.59 24.27 -13.98
C LEU A 222 -24.60 24.16 -15.51
N TRP A 223 -23.55 23.59 -16.11
CA TRP A 223 -23.51 23.34 -17.56
C TRP A 223 -24.62 22.37 -18.02
N ALA A 224 -24.81 21.26 -17.31
CA ALA A 224 -25.82 20.25 -17.63
C ALA A 224 -27.24 20.80 -17.49
N LEU A 225 -27.50 21.59 -16.44
CA LEU A 225 -28.78 22.24 -16.18
C LEU A 225 -29.09 23.33 -17.22
N ARG A 226 -28.09 24.10 -17.66
CA ARG A 226 -28.24 25.10 -18.74
C ARG A 226 -28.68 24.47 -20.06
N ARG A 227 -28.23 23.25 -20.38
CA ARG A 227 -28.64 22.54 -21.61
C ARG A 227 -29.97 21.81 -21.50
N LYS A 228 -30.37 21.34 -20.31
CA LYS A 228 -31.68 20.69 -20.11
C LYS A 228 -32.87 21.67 -20.05
N SER A 229 -32.63 22.99 -20.04
CA SER A 229 -33.69 23.98 -19.84
C SER A 229 -33.64 25.19 -20.79
N SER A 230 -34.11 25.01 -22.02
CA SER A 230 -34.56 26.16 -22.84
C SER A 230 -35.84 26.81 -22.30
N THR A 231 -36.50 26.21 -21.29
CA THR A 231 -37.78 26.69 -20.74
C THR A 231 -37.73 27.17 -19.29
N TRP A 232 -36.70 26.86 -18.49
CA TRP A 232 -36.65 27.30 -17.08
C TRP A 232 -35.97 28.65 -16.86
N PHE A 233 -34.99 29.03 -17.69
CA PHE A 233 -34.18 30.24 -17.45
C PHE A 233 -34.88 31.58 -17.76
N ARG A 234 -36.09 31.57 -18.35
CA ARG A 234 -36.84 32.82 -18.60
C ARG A 234 -37.34 33.54 -17.33
N SER A 235 -37.22 32.94 -16.15
CA SER A 235 -37.65 33.53 -14.88
C SER A 235 -36.53 34.06 -13.96
N MET A 236 -35.25 33.98 -14.38
CA MET A 236 -34.14 34.56 -13.60
C MET A 236 -33.28 35.50 -14.46
N GLY A 237 -33.85 36.66 -14.81
CA GLY A 237 -33.06 37.78 -15.30
C GLY A 237 -32.42 38.49 -14.11
N TYR A 238 -31.27 38.01 -13.61
CA TYR A 238 -30.40 38.73 -12.65
C TYR A 238 -29.04 38.00 -12.49
N LEU A 239 -28.35 37.71 -13.59
CA LEU A 239 -26.98 37.18 -13.56
C LEU A 239 -26.05 37.90 -14.53
N GLU A 240 -26.22 39.21 -14.66
CA GLU A 240 -25.17 40.13 -15.09
C GLU A 240 -25.05 41.22 -14.02
N ALA A 241 -23.81 41.48 -13.60
CA ALA A 241 -23.39 42.48 -12.62
C ALA A 241 -23.71 42.20 -11.13
N ALA A 242 -22.70 41.74 -10.38
CA ALA A 242 -22.48 42.15 -8.98
C ALA A 242 -21.12 41.62 -8.48
N SER A 243 -20.05 42.32 -8.86
CA SER A 243 -18.76 42.30 -8.20
C SER A 243 -18.79 43.31 -7.04
N SER A 244 -19.30 42.93 -5.87
CA SER A 244 -19.00 43.65 -4.61
C SER A 244 -19.51 42.89 -3.37
N THR A 245 -18.68 42.95 -2.34
CA THR A 245 -18.77 42.42 -0.98
C THR A 245 -19.99 42.91 -0.20
N HIS A 246 -20.60 42.09 0.67
CA HIS A 246 -21.05 42.42 2.05
C HIS A 246 -21.55 41.18 2.83
N ASP A 247 -21.23 41.17 4.14
CA ASP A 247 -21.45 40.12 5.16
C ASP A 247 -22.87 40.13 5.77
N ILE A 248 -23.42 38.94 6.09
CA ILE A 248 -24.60 38.74 6.96
C ILE A 248 -24.38 37.46 7.82
N PRO A 249 -24.67 37.46 9.14
CA PRO A 249 -24.33 36.35 10.04
C PRO A 249 -25.32 35.17 9.98
N PRO A 250 -24.90 33.92 10.31
CA PRO A 250 -25.75 32.74 10.18
C PRO A 250 -26.63 32.52 11.43
N SER A 251 -27.93 32.29 11.24
CA SER A 251 -28.85 31.83 12.29
C SER A 251 -29.15 30.32 12.21
N ARG A 252 -29.43 29.74 13.38
CA ARG A 252 -29.60 28.31 13.71
C ARG A 252 -30.58 27.56 12.78
N THR A 253 -30.08 26.91 11.73
CA THR A 253 -30.76 25.81 11.00
C THR A 253 -29.79 24.68 10.58
N ASP A 254 -28.77 24.42 11.42
CA ASP A 254 -27.53 23.74 11.01
C ASP A 254 -27.56 22.19 11.04
N LEU A 255 -28.57 21.54 11.62
CA LEU A 255 -28.60 20.06 11.78
C LEU A 255 -29.35 19.31 10.66
N CYS A 256 -30.46 19.85 10.15
CA CYS A 256 -31.20 19.23 9.04
C CYS A 256 -30.54 19.53 7.66
N GLN A 257 -29.82 20.65 7.55
CA GLN A 257 -29.06 21.05 6.35
C GLN A 257 -27.81 20.17 6.13
N LYS A 258 -27.11 19.77 7.20
CA LYS A 258 -25.93 18.89 7.12
C LYS A 258 -26.26 17.52 6.53
N ARG A 259 -27.40 16.92 6.88
CA ARG A 259 -27.79 15.57 6.41
C ARG A 259 -28.16 15.47 4.93
N LYS A 260 -28.66 16.53 4.29
CA LYS A 260 -29.11 16.50 2.88
C LYS A 260 -28.01 16.82 1.86
N ILE A 261 -27.02 17.65 2.22
CA ILE A 261 -25.83 17.91 1.38
C ILE A 261 -24.84 16.75 1.45
N LEU A 262 -24.75 16.07 2.61
CA LEU A 262 -23.95 14.84 2.76
C LEU A 262 -24.34 13.77 1.73
N TRP A 263 -25.63 13.64 1.42
CA TRP A 263 -26.15 12.66 0.45
C TRP A 263 -25.63 12.87 -0.99
N VAL A 264 -25.45 14.12 -1.44
CA VAL A 264 -24.89 14.38 -2.78
C VAL A 264 -23.41 14.00 -2.82
N MET A 265 -22.70 14.24 -1.71
CA MET A 265 -21.33 13.80 -1.48
C MET A 265 -21.22 12.32 -1.07
N GLU A 266 -22.27 11.49 -1.12
CA GLU A 266 -22.19 10.03 -0.88
C GLU A 266 -22.45 9.19 -2.16
N ASN A 267 -22.75 9.84 -3.29
CA ASN A 267 -23.15 9.17 -4.55
C ASN A 267 -22.06 8.41 -5.31
N TRP A 268 -20.80 8.60 -4.92
CA TRP A 268 -19.65 7.99 -5.58
C TRP A 268 -19.50 6.53 -5.19
N ILE A 269 -19.83 6.16 -3.94
CA ILE A 269 -19.89 4.76 -3.50
C ILE A 269 -20.87 3.98 -4.40
N TRP A 270 -22.00 4.59 -4.75
CA TRP A 270 -22.99 4.01 -5.64
C TRP A 270 -22.59 3.99 -7.12
N MET A 271 -21.72 4.91 -7.56
CA MET A 271 -21.15 4.81 -8.90
C MET A 271 -20.30 3.53 -9.05
N PHE A 272 -19.74 2.99 -7.96
CA PHE A 272 -19.02 1.71 -7.99
C PHE A 272 -19.92 0.48 -7.88
N SER A 273 -21.20 0.63 -7.53
CA SER A 273 -22.15 -0.45 -7.74
C SER A 273 -22.50 -0.63 -9.22
N LEU A 274 -22.17 0.35 -10.08
CA LEU A 274 -22.10 0.14 -11.51
C LEU A 274 -20.94 -0.81 -11.80
N GLY A 275 -21.24 -1.96 -12.40
CA GLY A 275 -20.20 -2.88 -12.86
C GLY A 275 -19.22 -2.19 -13.81
N ILE A 276 -17.97 -2.67 -13.85
CA ILE A 276 -16.86 -2.07 -14.59
C ILE A 276 -17.18 -1.80 -16.08
N ALA A 277 -18.00 -2.65 -16.70
CA ALA A 277 -18.46 -2.48 -18.07
C ALA A 277 -19.32 -1.23 -18.28
N ALA A 278 -20.10 -0.80 -17.28
CA ALA A 278 -20.89 0.42 -17.36
C ALA A 278 -20.01 1.66 -17.24
N ILE A 279 -19.00 1.63 -16.35
CA ILE A 279 -18.00 2.70 -16.22
C ILE A 279 -17.21 2.85 -17.52
N ALA A 280 -16.77 1.73 -18.11
CA ALA A 280 -16.05 1.71 -19.39
C ALA A 280 -16.83 2.44 -20.50
N ARG A 281 -18.13 2.11 -20.68
CA ARG A 281 -19.00 2.76 -21.68
C ARG A 281 -19.18 4.26 -21.44
N LEU A 282 -19.27 4.67 -20.17
CA LEU A 282 -19.37 6.08 -19.81
C LEU A 282 -18.07 6.83 -20.08
N MET A 283 -16.92 6.22 -19.77
CA MET A 283 -15.61 6.78 -20.07
C MET A 283 -15.40 6.94 -21.57
N GLU A 284 -15.78 5.95 -22.38
CA GLU A 284 -15.64 6.00 -23.85
C GLU A 284 -16.52 7.12 -24.44
N SER A 285 -17.77 7.20 -23.99
CA SER A 285 -18.69 8.28 -24.37
C SER A 285 -18.15 9.66 -23.99
N LEU A 286 -17.55 9.76 -22.81
CA LEU A 286 -16.96 10.99 -22.30
C LEU A 286 -15.71 11.40 -23.08
N ALA A 287 -14.81 10.47 -23.36
CA ALA A 287 -13.61 10.70 -24.16
C ALA A 287 -13.99 11.22 -25.55
N LYS A 288 -15.01 10.62 -26.19
CA LYS A 288 -15.56 11.08 -27.46
C LYS A 288 -16.12 12.50 -27.38
N LEU A 289 -16.96 12.79 -26.38
CA LEU A 289 -17.56 14.12 -26.22
C LEU A 289 -16.54 15.23 -25.93
N LEU A 290 -15.49 14.91 -25.17
CA LEU A 290 -14.39 15.84 -24.93
C LEU A 290 -13.54 16.02 -26.19
N GLY A 291 -13.26 14.95 -26.94
CA GLY A 291 -12.51 15.01 -28.20
C GLY A 291 -13.20 15.79 -29.31
N GLU A 292 -14.53 15.69 -29.39
CA GLU A 292 -15.36 16.49 -30.29
C GLU A 292 -15.53 17.96 -29.81
N GLY A 293 -14.96 18.34 -28.66
CA GLY A 293 -15.09 19.69 -28.08
C GLY A 293 -16.50 20.02 -27.60
N LYS A 294 -17.39 19.04 -27.47
CA LYS A 294 -18.78 19.24 -27.00
C LYS A 294 -18.86 19.51 -25.49
N LEU A 295 -17.83 19.12 -24.75
CA LEU A 295 -17.64 19.38 -23.33
C LEU A 295 -16.46 20.34 -23.13
N PRO A 296 -16.61 21.40 -22.32
CA PRO A 296 -15.51 22.33 -22.07
C PRO A 296 -14.43 21.69 -21.19
N SER A 297 -13.16 22.08 -21.38
CA SER A 297 -12.13 21.77 -20.38
C SER A 297 -12.48 22.42 -19.05
N LEU A 298 -12.29 21.70 -17.94
CA LEU A 298 -12.50 22.26 -16.61
C LEU A 298 -11.35 23.23 -16.26
N GLN A 299 -11.70 24.47 -15.99
CA GLN A 299 -10.78 25.56 -15.67
C GLN A 299 -11.23 26.28 -14.39
N PRO A 300 -10.30 26.87 -13.61
CA PRO A 300 -8.85 26.81 -13.79
C PRO A 300 -8.28 25.42 -13.45
N LEU A 301 -7.20 25.03 -14.12
CA LEU A 301 -6.44 23.81 -13.81
C LEU A 301 -5.09 24.20 -13.20
N LYS A 302 -4.90 23.91 -11.91
CA LYS A 302 -3.62 24.14 -11.23
C LYS A 302 -2.78 22.88 -11.30
N VAL A 303 -1.62 22.97 -11.95
CA VAL A 303 -0.68 21.86 -12.09
C VAL A 303 0.45 22.02 -11.06
N PHE A 304 0.77 20.93 -10.37
CA PHE A 304 1.94 20.80 -9.50
C PHE A 304 2.87 19.73 -10.06
N ASP A 305 4.17 19.90 -9.82
CA ASP A 305 5.16 18.90 -10.14
C ASP A 305 5.12 17.76 -9.11
N MET A 306 5.46 16.55 -9.53
CA MET A 306 5.47 15.35 -8.70
C MET A 306 6.49 15.41 -7.55
N THR A 307 7.59 16.14 -7.73
CA THR A 307 8.56 16.45 -6.67
C THR A 307 7.95 17.34 -5.58
N THR A 308 6.97 18.18 -5.93
CA THR A 308 6.28 19.13 -5.04
C THR A 308 4.91 18.63 -4.55
N VAL A 309 4.67 17.32 -4.57
CA VAL A 309 3.35 16.75 -4.27
C VAL A 309 2.81 17.14 -2.89
N GLU A 310 3.67 17.29 -1.88
CA GLU A 310 3.24 17.76 -0.55
C GLU A 310 2.61 19.16 -0.61
N GLU A 311 3.17 20.06 -1.43
CA GLU A 311 2.62 21.40 -1.63
C GLU A 311 1.24 21.34 -2.27
N ALA A 312 1.00 20.41 -3.19
CA ALA A 312 -0.30 20.22 -3.82
C ALA A 312 -1.37 19.78 -2.80
N PHE A 313 -1.02 18.86 -1.87
CA PHE A 313 -1.91 18.46 -0.78
C PHE A 313 -2.14 19.60 0.21
N ARG A 314 -1.11 20.35 0.59
CA ARG A 314 -1.23 21.53 1.47
C ARG A 314 -2.07 22.63 0.82
N TYR A 315 -1.91 22.85 -0.49
CA TYR A 315 -2.74 23.75 -1.27
C TYR A 315 -4.19 23.29 -1.28
N MET A 316 -4.44 21.99 -1.43
CA MET A 316 -5.79 21.40 -1.40
C MET A 316 -6.48 21.55 -0.02
N GLN A 317 -5.73 21.43 1.07
CA GLN A 317 -6.23 21.24 2.44
C GLN A 317 -7.25 22.28 2.95
N PRO A 318 -7.12 23.60 2.68
CA PRO A 318 -8.10 24.59 3.14
C PRO A 318 -9.47 24.48 2.46
N GLY A 319 -9.58 23.75 1.35
CA GLY A 319 -10.83 23.62 0.60
C GLY A 319 -11.25 24.86 -0.20
N GLN A 320 -10.40 25.89 -0.26
CA GLN A 320 -10.70 27.18 -0.91
C GLN A 320 -10.34 27.21 -2.40
N ASN A 321 -9.84 26.09 -2.95
CA ASN A 321 -9.32 26.03 -4.31
C ASN A 321 -10.44 26.04 -5.35
N ILE A 322 -10.28 26.90 -6.35
CA ILE A 322 -11.16 26.96 -7.50
C ILE A 322 -10.57 26.07 -8.59
N GLY A 323 -11.42 25.25 -9.22
CA GLY A 323 -11.04 24.42 -10.35
C GLY A 323 -10.52 23.03 -9.97
N ARG A 324 -9.59 22.51 -10.77
CA ARG A 324 -8.99 21.17 -10.60
C ARG A 324 -7.51 21.30 -10.24
N ILE A 325 -7.01 20.32 -9.49
CA ILE A 325 -5.59 20.20 -9.16
C ILE A 325 -5.08 18.94 -9.85
N CYS A 326 -3.99 19.07 -10.59
CA CYS A 326 -3.32 17.97 -11.27
C CYS A 326 -1.87 17.88 -10.79
N ILE A 327 -1.38 16.67 -10.59
CA ILE A 327 0.03 16.39 -10.41
C ILE A 327 0.56 15.89 -11.75
N SER A 328 1.58 16.53 -12.29
CA SER A 328 2.23 16.08 -13.53
C SER A 328 3.55 15.41 -13.17
N PRO A 329 3.62 14.07 -13.18
CA PRO A 329 4.86 13.30 -13.11
C PRO A 329 5.96 13.76 -14.06
N ARG A 330 5.57 14.17 -15.27
CA ARG A 330 6.51 14.37 -16.37
C ARG A 330 6.15 15.60 -17.19
N GLU A 331 7.14 16.28 -17.76
CA GLU A 331 6.93 17.21 -18.88
C GLU A 331 6.75 16.44 -20.21
N SER A 332 7.38 15.26 -20.33
CA SER A 332 7.25 14.37 -21.48
C SER A 332 7.37 12.88 -21.07
N PRO A 333 6.82 11.93 -21.83
CA PRO A 333 6.84 10.50 -21.46
C PRO A 333 8.24 9.94 -21.16
N ASP A 334 9.27 10.46 -21.86
CA ASP A 334 10.65 9.97 -21.82
C ASP A 334 11.54 10.69 -20.79
N SER A 335 11.03 11.70 -20.07
CA SER A 335 11.84 12.40 -19.06
C SER A 335 12.06 11.52 -17.82
N HIS A 336 13.33 11.34 -17.44
CA HIS A 336 13.69 10.77 -16.13
C HIS A 336 13.22 11.70 -15.01
N ILE A 337 12.60 11.13 -13.98
CA ILE A 337 12.15 11.87 -12.80
C ILE A 337 13.12 11.54 -11.66
N ASP A 338 13.83 12.54 -11.14
CA ASP A 338 14.62 12.38 -9.92
C ASP A 338 13.71 12.58 -8.70
N LEU A 339 12.99 11.52 -8.34
CA LEU A 339 12.23 11.50 -7.09
C LEU A 339 13.17 11.05 -5.97
N THR A 340 13.25 11.83 -4.89
CA THR A 340 13.87 11.39 -3.64
C THR A 340 13.11 10.16 -3.11
N THR A 341 13.53 8.99 -3.55
CA THR A 341 12.80 7.74 -3.37
C THR A 341 13.33 7.06 -2.12
N MET A 342 12.48 6.90 -1.11
CA MET A 342 12.83 5.99 -0.02
C MET A 342 12.58 4.58 -0.50
N VAL A 343 13.62 3.75 -0.51
CA VAL A 343 13.44 2.32 -0.71
C VAL A 343 12.69 1.80 0.50
N THR A 344 11.45 1.34 0.32
CA THR A 344 10.77 0.63 1.40
C THR A 344 11.30 -0.79 1.49
N PRO A 345 11.40 -1.35 2.71
CA PRO A 345 11.61 -2.77 2.90
C PRO A 345 10.61 -3.53 2.04
N ARG A 346 11.07 -4.50 1.26
CA ARG A 346 10.17 -5.37 0.50
C ARG A 346 9.16 -6.00 1.47
N THR A 347 7.87 -5.78 1.24
CA THR A 347 6.84 -6.63 1.82
C THR A 347 7.10 -8.05 1.33
N LEU A 348 7.41 -8.96 2.27
CA LEU A 348 7.70 -10.34 1.93
C LEU A 348 6.50 -10.92 1.17
N GLN A 349 6.71 -11.38 -0.05
CA GLN A 349 5.73 -12.13 -0.80
C GLN A 349 6.26 -13.56 -0.95
N LEU A 350 5.54 -14.49 -0.35
CA LEU A 350 5.81 -15.92 -0.42
C LEU A 350 5.16 -16.51 -1.66
N ASP A 351 5.82 -17.50 -2.24
CA ASP A 351 5.36 -18.17 -3.44
C ASP A 351 4.27 -19.18 -3.09
N GLY A 352 3.06 -18.95 -3.57
CA GLY A 352 1.94 -19.87 -3.40
C GLY A 352 2.18 -21.25 -4.05
N ASN A 353 3.08 -21.33 -5.03
CA ASN A 353 3.46 -22.57 -5.70
C ASN A 353 4.72 -23.22 -5.10
N ALA A 354 5.05 -22.90 -3.84
CA ALA A 354 6.14 -23.50 -3.10
C ALA A 354 5.66 -24.13 -1.78
N SER A 355 6.48 -25.04 -1.25
CA SER A 355 6.30 -25.65 0.07
C SER A 355 7.21 -24.97 1.10
N TYR A 356 6.71 -24.88 2.34
CA TYR A 356 7.44 -24.34 3.49
C TYR A 356 7.37 -25.31 4.68
N VAL A 357 8.52 -25.64 5.26
CA VAL A 357 8.61 -26.56 6.40
C VAL A 357 8.72 -25.77 7.70
N LEU A 358 7.81 -26.02 8.63
CA LEU A 358 7.75 -25.42 9.96
C LEU A 358 8.12 -26.50 10.97
N VAL A 359 9.29 -26.36 11.60
CA VAL A 359 9.76 -27.28 12.63
C VAL A 359 9.25 -26.79 13.98
N GLY A 360 8.41 -27.59 14.63
CA GLY A 360 7.60 -27.13 15.75
C GLY A 360 6.58 -26.09 15.29
N GLY A 361 6.21 -25.17 16.18
CA GLY A 361 5.33 -24.04 15.81
C GLY A 361 3.82 -24.29 15.90
N LEU A 362 3.40 -25.42 16.47
CA LEU A 362 1.99 -25.62 16.88
C LEU A 362 1.59 -24.82 18.14
N GLY A 363 2.55 -24.12 18.76
CA GLY A 363 2.28 -23.18 19.85
C GLY A 363 1.81 -21.80 19.35
N VAL A 364 1.53 -20.89 20.27
CA VAL A 364 0.98 -19.55 19.98
C VAL A 364 1.80 -18.77 18.94
N LEU A 365 3.13 -18.72 19.11
CA LEU A 365 4.01 -17.97 18.21
C LEU A 365 4.03 -18.58 16.80
N GLY A 366 4.17 -19.89 16.70
CA GLY A 366 4.27 -20.54 15.39
C GLY A 366 2.95 -20.52 14.60
N ARG A 367 1.80 -20.56 15.28
CA ARG A 367 0.50 -20.35 14.64
C ARG A 367 0.37 -18.94 14.09
N ALA A 368 0.75 -17.93 14.88
CA ALA A 368 0.75 -16.54 14.43
C ALA A 368 1.67 -16.33 13.22
N ILE A 369 2.87 -16.94 13.23
CA ILE A 369 3.79 -16.91 12.10
C ILE A 369 3.19 -17.59 10.87
N ALA A 370 2.54 -18.74 11.03
CA ALA A 370 1.94 -19.46 9.91
C ALA A 370 0.75 -18.71 9.30
N THR A 371 -0.13 -18.13 10.11
CA THR A 371 -1.20 -17.23 9.63
C THR A 371 -0.59 -16.06 8.85
N TRP A 372 0.45 -15.42 9.39
CA TRP A 372 1.18 -14.35 8.70
C TRP A 372 1.80 -14.83 7.38
N MET A 373 2.38 -16.02 7.31
CA MET A 373 2.91 -16.59 6.06
C MET A 373 1.80 -16.80 5.02
N VAL A 374 0.62 -17.27 5.43
CA VAL A 374 -0.52 -17.44 4.52
C VAL A 374 -1.05 -16.10 4.02
N GLU A 375 -1.14 -15.09 4.89
CA GLU A 375 -1.47 -13.71 4.50
C GLU A 375 -0.47 -13.14 3.47
N ASN A 376 0.80 -13.53 3.57
CA ASN A 376 1.86 -13.13 2.66
C ASN A 376 2.06 -14.10 1.47
N GLY A 377 1.11 -14.98 1.19
CA GLY A 377 1.08 -15.76 -0.07
C GLY A 377 1.46 -17.23 0.03
N ALA A 378 1.91 -17.74 1.19
CA ALA A 378 2.17 -19.17 1.34
C ALA A 378 0.87 -19.99 1.23
N ARG A 379 0.92 -21.09 0.49
CA ARG A 379 -0.25 -21.98 0.31
C ARG A 379 0.02 -23.44 0.63
N ASN A 380 1.25 -23.81 0.98
CA ASN A 380 1.60 -25.18 1.32
C ASN A 380 2.55 -25.19 2.53
N LEU A 381 2.02 -25.55 3.69
CA LEU A 381 2.77 -25.60 4.96
C LEU A 381 2.90 -27.04 5.45
N ILE A 382 4.12 -27.43 5.82
CA ILE A 382 4.43 -28.76 6.34
C ILE A 382 4.96 -28.59 7.75
N TYR A 383 4.24 -29.11 8.73
CA TYR A 383 4.66 -29.10 10.12
C TYR A 383 5.36 -30.41 10.46
N ILE A 384 6.50 -30.33 11.15
CA ILE A 384 7.12 -31.47 11.83
C ILE A 384 7.18 -31.20 13.33
N SER A 385 6.56 -32.09 14.12
CA SER A 385 6.49 -31.97 15.58
C SER A 385 6.52 -33.34 16.26
N ARG A 386 7.06 -33.39 17.49
CA ARG A 386 7.14 -34.63 18.28
C ARG A 386 5.77 -35.11 18.77
N ASN A 387 4.86 -34.16 19.01
CA ASN A 387 3.50 -34.43 19.44
C ASN A 387 2.60 -34.64 18.23
N ASP A 388 1.66 -35.57 18.33
CA ASP A 388 0.61 -35.71 17.32
C ASP A 388 -0.23 -34.43 17.26
N ALA A 389 -0.34 -33.84 16.07
CA ALA A 389 -1.21 -32.69 15.79
C ALA A 389 -2.69 -33.10 15.70
N LEU A 390 -3.15 -33.95 16.63
CA LEU A 390 -4.47 -34.56 16.62
C LEU A 390 -5.39 -34.04 17.73
N GLY A 391 -4.95 -33.02 18.48
CA GLY A 391 -5.81 -32.31 19.43
C GLY A 391 -6.97 -31.61 18.74
N SER A 392 -8.04 -31.30 19.48
CA SER A 392 -9.19 -30.52 18.95
C SER A 392 -8.74 -29.18 18.36
N ASP A 393 -7.77 -28.53 19.01
CA ASP A 393 -7.31 -27.19 18.66
C ASP A 393 -6.38 -27.20 17.43
N ASP A 394 -5.67 -28.30 17.20
CA ASP A 394 -4.85 -28.49 15.99
C ASP A 394 -5.74 -28.63 14.76
N LYS A 395 -6.81 -29.42 14.87
CA LYS A 395 -7.79 -29.61 13.78
C LYS A 395 -8.56 -28.34 13.45
N LEU A 396 -8.90 -27.54 14.46
CA LEU A 396 -9.56 -26.25 14.23
C LEU A 396 -8.64 -25.29 13.46
N PHE A 397 -7.36 -25.25 13.82
CA PHE A 397 -6.38 -24.41 13.13
C PHE A 397 -6.04 -24.91 11.73
N GLU A 398 -5.98 -26.22 11.53
CA GLU A 398 -5.90 -26.82 10.20
C GLU A 398 -7.07 -26.36 9.31
N ALA A 399 -8.30 -26.43 9.84
CA ALA A 399 -9.49 -25.99 9.13
C ALA A 399 -9.45 -24.48 8.81
N GLU A 400 -8.94 -23.65 9.72
CA GLU A 400 -8.75 -22.22 9.51
C GLU A 400 -7.79 -21.94 8.33
N LEU A 401 -6.62 -22.59 8.32
CA LEU A 401 -5.64 -22.42 7.25
C LEU A 401 -6.15 -22.98 5.92
N ASN A 402 -6.82 -24.14 5.94
CA ASN A 402 -7.46 -24.72 4.76
C ASN A 402 -8.55 -23.80 4.19
N SER A 403 -9.35 -23.16 5.05
CA SER A 403 -10.37 -22.19 4.62
C SER A 403 -9.76 -20.93 3.98
N SER A 404 -8.51 -20.62 4.33
CA SER A 404 -7.71 -19.55 3.72
C SER A 404 -7.00 -19.99 2.43
N GLY A 405 -7.29 -21.20 1.92
CA GLY A 405 -6.70 -21.75 0.70
C GLY A 405 -5.29 -22.31 0.87
N CYS A 406 -4.83 -22.53 2.10
CA CYS A 406 -3.53 -23.11 2.39
C CYS A 406 -3.64 -24.59 2.73
N ASN A 407 -2.94 -25.46 2.01
CA ASN A 407 -2.83 -26.87 2.32
C ASN A 407 -1.81 -27.08 3.46
N VAL A 408 -2.23 -27.76 4.52
CA VAL A 408 -1.41 -28.01 5.69
C VAL A 408 -1.21 -29.51 5.88
N THR A 409 0.03 -29.93 6.08
CA THR A 409 0.37 -31.32 6.39
C THR A 409 1.10 -31.40 7.72
N PHE A 410 0.57 -32.20 8.65
CA PHE A 410 1.22 -32.47 9.93
C PHE A 410 1.94 -33.81 9.90
N LEU A 411 3.23 -33.79 10.22
CA LEU A 411 4.07 -34.97 10.35
C LEU A 411 4.56 -35.10 11.77
N ARG A 412 4.31 -36.27 12.36
CA ARG A 412 4.92 -36.64 13.61
C ARG A 412 6.36 -37.07 13.37
N GLY A 413 7.28 -36.36 14.00
CA GLY A 413 8.71 -36.64 13.92
C GLY A 413 9.56 -35.64 14.71
N SER A 414 10.82 -36.00 14.90
CA SER A 414 11.84 -35.15 15.50
C SER A 414 12.88 -34.78 14.47
N VAL A 415 13.23 -33.49 14.35
CA VAL A 415 14.34 -33.07 13.47
C VAL A 415 15.72 -33.54 13.94
N SER A 416 15.83 -34.08 15.15
CA SER A 416 17.04 -34.77 15.63
C SER A 416 17.21 -36.15 14.99
N ILE A 417 16.16 -36.70 14.36
CA ILE A 417 16.16 -38.01 13.69
C ILE A 417 16.20 -37.76 12.18
N ARG A 418 17.21 -38.29 11.50
CA ARG A 418 17.44 -38.01 10.07
C ARG A 418 16.29 -38.48 9.20
N GLU A 419 15.75 -39.65 9.50
CA GLU A 419 14.67 -40.28 8.76
C GLU A 419 13.38 -39.44 8.81
N ASP A 420 13.13 -38.78 9.93
CA ASP A 420 11.96 -37.90 10.10
C ASP A 420 12.10 -36.62 9.26
N VAL A 421 13.31 -36.08 9.16
CA VAL A 421 13.61 -34.94 8.28
C VAL A 421 13.43 -35.34 6.82
N ASP A 422 13.94 -36.51 6.42
CA ASP A 422 13.81 -37.01 5.06
C ASP A 422 12.33 -37.22 4.70
N ARG A 423 11.50 -37.73 5.63
CA ARG A 423 10.03 -37.82 5.46
C ARG A 423 9.37 -36.45 5.31
N ALA A 424 9.79 -35.45 6.09
CA ALA A 424 9.24 -34.10 6.01
C ALA A 424 9.57 -33.39 4.70
N ILE A 425 10.80 -33.57 4.19
CA ILE A 425 11.20 -33.04 2.90
C ILE A 425 10.45 -33.78 1.78
N ALA A 426 10.34 -35.11 1.84
CA ALA A 426 9.62 -35.90 0.84
C ALA A 426 8.12 -35.61 0.77
N ALA A 427 7.51 -35.09 1.84
CA ALA A 427 6.12 -34.63 1.84
C ALA A 427 5.91 -33.31 1.07
N SER A 428 6.99 -32.62 0.65
CA SER A 428 6.90 -31.42 -0.17
C SER A 428 6.54 -31.77 -1.61
N ILE A 429 5.27 -31.58 -1.96
CA ILE A 429 4.75 -31.80 -3.33
C ILE A 429 5.28 -30.72 -4.30
N LEU A 430 5.59 -29.53 -3.77
CA LEU A 430 6.10 -28.37 -4.52
C LEU A 430 7.54 -28.06 -4.12
N PRO A 431 8.27 -27.23 -4.89
CA PRO A 431 9.63 -26.84 -4.54
C PRO A 431 9.72 -26.24 -3.13
N LEU A 432 10.60 -26.79 -2.30
CA LEU A 432 10.84 -26.30 -0.94
C LEU A 432 11.64 -24.99 -1.01
N LYS A 433 11.02 -23.88 -0.55
CA LYS A 433 11.65 -22.54 -0.59
C LYS A 433 11.97 -21.95 0.78
N GLY A 434 11.53 -22.57 1.87
CA GLY A 434 11.83 -22.08 3.21
C GLY A 434 11.64 -23.13 4.29
N ILE A 435 12.48 -23.04 5.31
CA ILE A 435 12.44 -23.86 6.52
C ILE A 435 12.51 -22.92 7.72
N LEU A 436 11.55 -23.05 8.65
CA LEU A 436 11.50 -22.26 9.88
C LEU A 436 11.71 -23.19 11.08
N GLN A 437 12.88 -23.06 11.73
CA GLN A 437 13.21 -23.79 12.96
C GLN A 437 12.63 -23.05 14.17
N MET A 438 11.47 -23.51 14.68
CA MET A 438 10.77 -22.88 15.80
C MET A 438 10.63 -23.80 17.02
N SER A 439 11.12 -25.04 16.94
CA SER A 439 11.08 -25.96 18.07
C SER A 439 12.09 -25.55 19.14
N ALA A 440 11.61 -25.42 20.38
CA ALA A 440 12.44 -25.23 21.56
C ALA A 440 11.94 -26.12 22.70
N VAL A 441 12.86 -26.58 23.54
CA VAL A 441 12.56 -27.34 24.77
C VAL A 441 13.27 -26.62 25.91
N PHE A 442 12.48 -26.14 26.88
CA PHE A 442 13.01 -25.44 28.04
C PHE A 442 13.09 -26.42 29.21
N LYS A 443 14.26 -26.49 29.85
CA LYS A 443 14.54 -27.29 31.05
C LYS A 443 15.18 -26.38 32.09
N ASP A 444 14.39 -25.44 32.59
CA ASP A 444 14.88 -24.40 33.49
C ASP A 444 15.18 -24.99 34.87
N GLU A 445 16.45 -25.00 35.24
CA GLU A 445 16.92 -25.47 36.53
C GLU A 445 18.05 -24.59 37.07
N ASN A 446 18.29 -24.66 38.37
CA ASN A 446 19.49 -24.06 38.94
C ASN A 446 20.72 -24.85 38.48
N LEU A 447 21.85 -24.19 38.18
CA LEU A 447 23.08 -24.86 37.74
C LEU A 447 23.49 -26.04 38.65
N SER A 448 23.31 -25.91 39.98
CA SER A 448 23.62 -26.98 40.94
C SER A 448 22.74 -28.23 40.83
N LYS A 449 21.59 -28.13 40.15
CA LYS A 449 20.61 -29.21 39.95
C LYS A 449 20.50 -29.65 38.49
N MET A 450 21.19 -28.98 37.57
CA MET A 450 21.20 -29.37 36.16
C MET A 450 21.83 -30.76 36.01
N THR A 451 21.16 -31.61 35.26
CA THR A 451 21.68 -32.90 34.80
C THR A 451 22.26 -32.75 33.39
N ILE A 452 23.12 -33.70 32.99
CA ILE A 452 23.65 -33.76 31.62
C ILE A 452 22.53 -34.09 30.62
N ASP A 453 21.51 -34.82 31.06
CA ASP A 453 20.29 -35.13 30.30
C ASP A 453 19.24 -34.02 30.43
#